data_AF-A0A142WVS8-F1
#
_entry.id   AF-A0A142WVS8-F1
#
_cell.length_a   1.000
_cell.length_b   1.000
_cell.length_c   1.000
_cell.angle_alpha   90.00
_cell.angle_beta   90.00
_cell.angle_gamma   90.00
#
_symmetry.space_group_name_H-M   'P 1'
#
loop_
_entity.id
_entity.type
_entity.pdbx_description
1 polymer ?
#
loop_
_entity_poly.entity_id
_entity_poly.type
_entity_poly.pdbx_seq_one_letter_code
_entity_poly.pdbx_strand_id
1 'polypeptide(L)'
;MADTTFPTKKTVKGVWLLDEQQLRELDGILDEAFEVMMDIHKATILKNQKEQVAWTEKRYFRNPEEKEKAIEDAKEQEKKRAVEKKRREIRFIGVSDKKCFESFKEAFSSHEMTEEEPTGFKVTMTTWGARLDVTLGTFWFENLSGQIEPDNNKSLSECLVSLGNWADRTRQPKWIHRWRHGYVGLVLGTIFLTTMALLWVVQSGTTTRLTALGKKLEGIMRSGVTDENRNEAIHLLIQRAVNAPVVEYVAEPHTVYRMGLVVAIGAIVVWFLFRPPRNAIALGQGRKIYRRHIRKISLVDRFFVGVVVLGLVPTLVWDWVLRLLQGAGG
;
A
#
# COMPACT_ATOMS: atom_id res chain seq x y z
N MET A 1 -5.20 12.13 39.07
CA MET A 1 -4.66 12.85 37.90
C MET A 1 -3.95 11.81 37.05
N ALA A 2 -4.40 11.56 35.82
CA ALA A 2 -3.69 10.65 34.93
C ALA A 2 -2.53 11.43 34.30
N ASP A 3 -1.30 11.01 34.55
CA ASP A 3 -0.14 11.50 33.81
C ASP A 3 -0.32 11.10 32.35
N THR A 4 -0.70 12.08 31.52
CA THR A 4 -0.66 11.92 30.06
C THR A 4 0.81 11.87 29.66
N THR A 5 1.36 10.66 29.64
CA THR A 5 2.67 10.40 29.07
C THR A 5 2.61 10.68 27.57
N PHE A 6 3.30 11.73 27.16
CA PHE A 6 3.37 12.11 25.75
C PHE A 6 4.34 11.18 25.01
N PRO A 7 4.00 10.71 23.80
CA PRO A 7 4.85 9.77 23.08
C PRO A 7 6.09 10.47 22.52
N THR A 8 7.28 10.08 22.97
CA THR A 8 8.59 10.51 22.42
C THR A 8 8.87 9.93 21.05
N LYS A 9 8.24 8.79 20.74
CA LYS A 9 8.38 8.07 19.48
C LYS A 9 7.01 7.61 19.00
N LYS A 10 6.68 7.95 17.76
CA LYS A 10 5.45 7.49 17.10
C LYS A 10 5.82 6.77 15.82
N THR A 11 5.33 5.53 15.68
CA THR A 11 5.57 4.70 14.49
C THR A 11 4.24 4.30 13.89
N VAL A 12 4.01 4.69 12.64
CA VAL A 12 2.81 4.35 11.87
C VAL A 12 3.18 3.39 10.76
N LYS A 13 2.64 2.16 10.82
CA LYS A 13 2.88 1.12 9.81
C LYS A 13 1.94 1.29 8.62
N GLY A 14 2.45 1.31 7.40
CA GLY A 14 1.59 1.37 6.22
C GLY A 14 2.32 1.36 4.88
N VAL A 15 1.57 1.12 3.81
CA VAL A 15 2.06 1.39 2.45
C VAL A 15 1.89 2.87 2.19
N TRP A 16 2.97 3.56 1.84
CA TRP A 16 2.96 5.01 1.66
C TRP A 16 3.05 5.35 0.18
N LEU A 17 1.95 5.86 -0.37
CA LEU A 17 1.88 6.42 -1.71
C LEU A 17 1.71 7.93 -1.54
N LEU A 18 2.82 8.66 -1.53
CA LEU A 18 2.84 10.09 -1.24
C LEU A 18 2.84 10.91 -2.53
N ASP A 19 1.81 11.72 -2.73
CA ASP A 19 1.81 12.73 -3.77
C ASP A 19 2.51 14.03 -3.34
N GLU A 20 2.57 14.97 -4.27
CA GLU A 20 3.14 16.28 -4.04
C GLU A 20 2.36 17.10 -3.01
N GLN A 21 1.03 16.99 -2.99
CA GLN A 21 0.21 17.73 -2.04
C GLN A 21 0.45 17.22 -0.61
N GLN A 22 0.49 15.91 -0.42
CA GLN A 22 0.75 15.27 0.87
C GLN A 22 2.15 15.61 1.41
N LEU A 23 3.16 15.70 0.52
CA LEU A 23 4.49 16.15 0.92
C LEU A 23 4.53 17.65 1.28
N ARG A 24 3.74 18.49 0.61
CA ARG A 24 3.60 19.91 0.98
C ARG A 24 2.87 20.09 2.32
N GLU A 25 1.84 19.29 2.58
CA GLU A 25 1.17 19.25 3.88
C GLU A 25 2.13 18.82 4.99
N LEU A 26 3.00 17.83 4.70
CA LEU A 26 4.06 17.43 5.62
C LEU A 26 5.08 18.54 5.86
N ASP A 27 5.48 19.29 4.82
CA ASP A 27 6.34 20.47 4.98
C ASP A 27 5.73 21.48 5.97
N GLY A 28 4.42 21.75 5.89
CA GLY A 28 3.74 22.64 6.83
C GLY A 28 3.79 22.16 8.27
N ILE A 29 3.59 20.86 8.51
CA ILE A 29 3.72 20.27 9.87
C ILE A 29 5.16 20.38 10.37
N LEU A 30 6.15 20.22 9.49
CA LEU A 30 7.56 20.36 9.83
C LEU A 30 7.93 21.82 10.11
N ASP A 31 7.34 22.79 9.39
CA ASP A 31 7.51 24.21 9.63
C ASP A 31 6.98 24.61 11.02
N GLU A 32 5.76 24.20 11.36
CA GLU A 32 5.17 24.41 12.69
C GLU A 32 6.06 23.80 13.79
N ALA A 33 6.51 22.56 13.59
CA ALA A 33 7.41 21.90 14.53
C ALA A 33 8.76 22.63 14.66
N PHE A 34 9.26 23.17 13.56
CA PHE A 34 10.51 23.92 13.55
C PHE A 34 10.38 25.26 14.30
N GLU A 35 9.24 25.96 14.19
CA GLU A 35 8.96 27.16 14.97
C GLU A 35 8.97 26.87 16.48
N VAL A 36 8.30 25.79 16.90
CA VAL A 36 8.32 25.33 18.30
C VAL A 36 9.75 25.02 18.76
N MET A 37 10.54 24.32 17.94
CA MET A 37 11.95 24.07 18.22
C MET A 37 12.77 25.36 18.33
N MET A 38 12.47 26.37 17.50
CA MET A 38 13.13 27.67 17.56
C MET A 38 12.81 28.44 18.84
N ASP A 39 11.62 28.28 19.42
CA ASP A 39 11.30 28.90 20.70
C ASP A 39 11.98 28.21 21.88
N ILE A 40 12.07 26.88 21.84
CA ILE A 40 12.88 26.08 22.79
C ILE A 40 14.35 26.49 22.69
N HIS A 41 14.83 26.67 21.47
CA HIS A 41 16.19 27.12 21.18
C HIS A 41 16.49 28.50 21.80
N LYS A 42 15.63 29.49 21.55
CA LYS A 42 15.76 30.84 22.15
C LYS A 42 15.74 30.77 23.68
N ALA A 43 14.81 30.02 24.27
CA ALA A 43 14.72 29.86 25.71
C ALA A 43 15.98 29.22 26.30
N THR A 44 16.53 28.22 25.63
CA THR A 44 17.76 27.52 26.05
C THR A 44 18.98 28.43 25.96
N ILE A 45 19.11 29.22 24.89
CA ILE A 45 20.18 30.23 24.76
C ILE A 45 20.10 31.25 25.89
N LEU A 46 18.91 31.80 26.15
CA LEU A 46 18.72 32.79 27.21
C LEU A 46 19.08 32.22 28.59
N LYS A 47 18.71 30.96 28.85
CA LYS A 47 19.09 30.26 30.08
C LYS A 47 20.60 30.10 30.20
N ASN A 48 21.25 29.57 29.16
CA ASN A 48 22.69 29.36 29.13
C ASN A 48 23.47 30.67 29.26
N GLN A 49 23.03 31.74 28.59
CA GLN A 49 23.63 33.08 28.71
C GLN A 49 23.53 33.59 30.15
N LYS A 50 22.38 33.45 30.82
CA LYS A 50 22.23 33.85 32.22
C LYS A 50 23.15 33.06 33.15
N GLU A 51 23.26 31.75 32.94
CA GLU A 51 24.14 30.87 33.73
C GLU A 51 25.61 31.21 33.52
N GLN A 52 26.04 31.47 32.28
CA GLN A 52 27.40 31.92 31.96
C GLN A 52 27.70 33.28 32.57
N VAL A 53 26.81 34.25 32.44
CA VAL A 53 26.97 35.57 33.05
C VAL A 53 27.12 35.42 34.56
N ALA A 54 26.22 34.70 35.23
CA ALA A 54 26.30 34.48 36.68
C ALA A 54 27.60 33.75 37.10
N TRP A 55 28.10 32.83 36.29
CA TRP A 55 29.38 32.16 36.51
C TRP A 55 30.57 33.11 36.34
N THR A 56 30.56 33.93 35.29
CA THR A 56 31.61 34.94 35.02
C THR A 56 31.63 36.02 36.10
N GLU A 57 30.46 36.48 36.56
CA GLU A 57 30.32 37.43 37.66
C GLU A 57 30.90 36.89 38.98
N LYS A 58 30.77 35.58 39.23
CA LYS A 58 31.36 34.92 40.40
C LYS A 58 32.87 34.70 40.28
N ARG A 59 33.45 34.80 39.08
CA ARG A 59 34.88 34.48 38.84
C ARG A 59 35.74 35.72 38.71
N TYR A 60 35.20 36.83 38.19
CA TYR A 60 35.91 38.09 37.99
C TYR A 60 35.52 39.11 39.07
N PHE A 61 36.42 39.33 40.05
CA PHE A 61 36.20 40.25 41.18
C PHE A 61 37.04 41.52 41.16
N ARG A 62 38.07 41.64 40.30
CA ARG A 62 39.13 42.67 40.49
C ARG A 62 39.11 43.84 39.51
N ASN A 63 38.54 43.70 38.31
CA ASN A 63 38.50 44.78 37.31
C ASN A 63 37.13 44.83 36.61
N PRO A 64 36.34 45.91 36.75
CA PRO A 64 34.99 46.01 36.16
C PRO A 64 35.00 46.03 34.63
N GLU A 65 36.02 46.61 33.99
CA GLU A 65 36.10 46.67 32.52
C GLU A 65 36.39 45.30 31.89
N GLU A 66 37.28 44.51 32.51
CA GLU A 66 37.56 43.14 32.07
C GLU A 66 36.34 42.22 32.25
N LYS A 67 35.53 42.48 33.27
CA LYS A 67 34.31 41.74 33.55
C LYS A 67 33.25 41.98 32.48
N GLU A 68 33.01 43.23 32.09
CA GLU A 68 32.04 43.55 31.02
C GLU A 68 32.45 42.95 29.68
N LYS A 69 33.73 43.07 29.33
CA LYS A 69 34.26 42.50 28.08
C LYS A 69 34.14 40.97 28.05
N ALA A 70 34.47 40.29 29.16
CA ALA A 70 34.32 38.83 29.26
C ALA A 70 32.85 38.36 29.18
N ILE A 71 31.90 39.17 29.69
CA ILE A 71 30.46 38.89 29.57
C ILE A 71 30.00 39.04 28.11
N GLU A 72 30.47 40.07 27.41
CA GLU A 72 30.11 40.32 26.01
C GLU A 72 30.67 39.22 25.10
N ASP A 73 31.94 38.85 25.27
CA ASP A 73 32.60 37.77 24.54
C ASP A 73 31.88 36.42 24.75
N ALA A 74 31.46 36.11 25.99
CA ALA A 74 30.70 34.90 26.30
C ALA A 74 29.34 34.87 25.61
N LYS A 75 28.60 35.99 25.61
CA LYS A 75 27.33 36.12 24.89
C LYS A 75 27.50 35.94 23.39
N GLU A 76 28.57 36.49 22.81
CA GLU A 76 28.84 36.38 21.38
C GLU A 76 29.24 34.96 20.98
N GLN A 77 30.06 34.28 21.79
CA GLN A 77 30.40 32.87 21.57
C GLN A 77 29.17 31.95 21.60
N GLU A 78 28.26 32.13 22.57
CA GLU A 78 27.02 31.34 22.62
C GLU A 78 26.11 31.63 21.44
N LYS A 79 26.04 32.88 20.95
CA LYS A 79 25.30 33.22 19.73
C LYS A 79 25.88 32.51 18.50
N LYS A 80 27.22 32.50 18.33
CA LYS A 80 27.87 31.79 17.20
C LYS A 80 27.59 30.29 17.24
N ARG A 81 27.76 29.69 18.40
CA ARG A 81 27.46 28.26 18.68
C ARG A 81 25.99 27.90 18.43
N ALA A 82 25.07 28.81 18.74
CA ALA A 82 23.65 28.61 18.52
C ALA A 82 23.30 28.54 17.02
N VAL A 83 23.88 29.43 16.21
CA VAL A 83 23.64 29.48 14.75
C VAL A 83 24.10 28.20 14.08
N GLU A 84 25.28 27.68 14.44
CA GLU A 84 25.84 26.45 13.86
C GLU A 84 25.00 25.19 14.09
N LYS A 85 24.18 25.16 15.16
CA LYS A 85 23.34 23.99 15.48
C LYS A 85 21.96 24.02 14.83
N LYS A 86 21.57 25.12 14.18
CA LYS A 86 20.30 25.20 13.45
C LYS A 86 20.46 24.52 12.10
N ARG A 87 19.85 23.35 11.93
CA ARG A 87 19.89 22.60 10.67
C ARG A 87 18.56 21.91 10.43
N ARG A 88 18.03 22.05 9.22
CA ARG A 88 16.94 21.22 8.69
C ARG A 88 17.47 20.54 7.45
N GLU A 89 17.31 19.24 7.37
CA GLU A 89 17.86 18.44 6.28
C GLU A 89 16.90 17.31 5.92
N ILE A 90 16.56 17.24 4.64
CA ILE A 90 15.77 16.18 4.03
C ILE A 90 16.69 15.39 3.12
N ARG A 91 16.90 14.10 3.46
CA ARG A 91 17.61 13.14 2.63
C ARG A 91 16.63 12.13 2.06
N PHE A 92 16.72 11.88 0.76
CA PHE A 92 15.91 10.85 0.11
C PHE A 92 16.65 9.52 0.06
N ILE A 93 15.93 8.42 0.24
CA ILE A 93 16.49 7.06 0.18
C ILE A 93 16.30 6.48 -1.21
N GLY A 94 17.36 5.91 -1.78
CA GLY A 94 17.38 5.44 -3.18
C GLY A 94 17.86 6.51 -4.17
N VAL A 95 18.35 7.64 -3.65
CA VAL A 95 18.99 8.74 -4.37
C VAL A 95 20.45 8.78 -3.94
N SER A 96 21.36 9.29 -4.77
CA SER A 96 22.78 9.48 -4.39
C SER A 96 22.92 10.18 -3.03
N ASP A 97 23.68 9.58 -2.11
CA ASP A 97 23.81 9.94 -0.67
C ASP A 97 24.23 11.40 -0.39
N LYS A 98 24.60 12.17 -1.41
CA LYS A 98 25.05 13.56 -1.28
C LYS A 98 23.94 14.60 -1.35
N LYS A 99 22.73 14.24 -1.80
CA LYS A 99 21.65 15.23 -2.04
C LYS A 99 20.84 15.49 -0.77
N CYS A 100 20.88 16.74 -0.32
CA CYS A 100 20.23 17.21 0.89
C CYS A 100 19.43 18.47 0.57
N PHE A 101 18.18 18.53 1.01
CA PHE A 101 17.29 19.67 0.77
C PHE A 101 16.78 20.23 2.09
N GLU A 102 16.41 21.49 2.15
CA GLU A 102 15.80 22.10 3.33
C GLU A 102 14.30 21.80 3.40
N SER A 103 13.62 21.70 2.26
CA SER A 103 12.17 21.43 2.17
C SER A 103 11.81 20.47 1.04
N PHE A 104 10.64 19.82 1.13
CA PHE A 104 10.13 19.03 -0.01
C PHE A 104 9.85 19.94 -1.20
N LYS A 105 9.37 21.17 -0.97
CA LYS A 105 9.19 22.20 -2.01
C LYS A 105 10.47 22.48 -2.82
N GLU A 106 11.59 22.59 -2.13
CA GLU A 106 12.90 22.77 -2.77
C GLU A 106 13.28 21.53 -3.59
N ALA A 107 13.07 20.33 -3.04
CA ALA A 107 13.32 19.08 -3.74
C ALA A 107 12.48 18.93 -5.02
N PHE A 108 11.25 19.46 -5.07
CA PHE A 108 10.43 19.48 -6.30
C PHE A 108 10.97 20.42 -7.38
N SER A 109 11.67 21.48 -6.97
CA SER A 109 12.18 22.52 -7.86
C SER A 109 13.59 22.21 -8.36
N SER A 110 14.31 21.28 -7.71
CA SER A 110 15.67 20.94 -8.08
C SER A 110 15.72 20.06 -9.33
N HIS A 111 16.54 20.45 -10.29
CA HIS A 111 16.74 19.68 -11.52
C HIS A 111 17.30 18.28 -11.21
N GLU A 112 18.11 18.18 -10.15
CA GLU A 112 18.77 16.96 -9.70
C GLU A 112 17.83 15.81 -9.31
N MET A 113 16.58 16.13 -8.94
CA MET A 113 15.58 15.13 -8.55
C MET A 113 14.76 14.63 -9.73
N THR A 114 14.91 15.22 -10.93
CA THR A 114 14.10 14.87 -12.11
C THR A 114 14.31 13.42 -12.54
N GLU A 115 15.55 12.91 -12.42
CA GLU A 115 15.94 11.58 -12.89
C GLU A 115 15.86 10.50 -11.81
N GLU A 116 15.64 10.90 -10.55
CA GLU A 116 15.75 10.01 -9.39
C GLU A 116 14.40 9.37 -9.03
N GLU A 117 14.46 8.20 -8.38
CA GLU A 117 13.29 7.43 -7.92
C GLU A 117 13.33 7.21 -6.40
N PRO A 118 12.96 8.23 -5.59
CA PRO A 118 13.02 8.12 -4.15
C PRO A 118 12.01 7.09 -3.62
N THR A 119 12.50 6.19 -2.77
CA THR A 119 11.70 5.11 -2.16
C THR A 119 11.32 5.39 -0.70
N GLY A 120 11.97 6.38 -0.08
CA GLY A 120 11.77 6.82 1.28
C GLY A 120 12.49 8.14 1.54
N PHE A 121 12.42 8.66 2.76
CA PHE A 121 13.12 9.87 3.15
C PHE A 121 13.47 9.88 4.64
N LYS A 122 14.43 10.71 5.01
CA LYS A 122 14.79 11.07 6.38
C LYS A 122 14.86 12.58 6.49
N VAL A 123 13.96 13.16 7.27
CA VAL A 123 14.00 14.54 7.72
C VAL A 123 14.68 14.57 9.07
N THR A 124 15.71 15.39 9.20
CA THR A 124 16.41 15.66 10.46
C THR A 124 16.35 17.15 10.70
N MET A 125 15.68 17.56 11.77
CA MET A 125 15.68 18.93 12.25
C MET A 125 16.43 18.96 13.56
N THR A 126 17.44 19.82 13.67
CA THR A 126 18.23 20.00 14.89
C THR A 126 18.29 21.47 15.22
N THR A 127 18.15 21.75 16.52
CA THR A 127 18.40 23.05 17.13
C THR A 127 19.17 22.84 18.42
N TRP A 128 19.70 23.91 19.01
CA TRP A 128 20.30 23.81 20.34
C TRP A 128 19.23 23.48 21.38
N GLY A 129 19.20 22.22 21.83
CA GLY A 129 18.27 21.75 22.86
C GLY A 129 17.05 20.98 22.34
N ALA A 130 16.89 20.80 21.03
CA ALA A 130 15.85 19.92 20.48
C ALA A 130 16.26 19.29 19.14
N ARG A 131 15.76 18.08 18.88
CA ARG A 131 15.91 17.33 17.63
C ARG A 131 14.60 16.63 17.28
N LEU A 132 14.23 16.68 16.00
CA LEU A 132 13.11 15.93 15.43
C LEU A 132 13.63 15.13 14.23
N ASP A 133 13.50 13.82 14.30
CA ASP A 133 13.81 12.91 13.20
C ASP A 133 12.50 12.31 12.68
N VAL A 134 12.15 12.58 11.42
CA VAL A 134 11.03 11.94 10.72
C VAL A 134 11.57 11.06 9.61
N THR A 135 11.32 9.77 9.69
CA THR A 135 11.81 8.79 8.73
C THR A 135 10.66 8.04 8.08
N LEU A 136 10.69 7.96 6.76
CA LEU A 136 9.90 7.04 5.98
C LEU A 136 10.84 5.96 5.45
N GLY A 137 10.75 4.76 6.02
CA GLY A 137 11.61 3.66 5.64
C GLY A 137 11.32 3.10 4.24
N THR A 138 12.26 2.28 3.77
CA THR A 138 12.23 1.69 2.42
C THR A 138 11.23 0.53 2.32
N PHE A 139 11.26 -0.18 1.19
CA PHE A 139 10.45 -1.37 0.94
C PHE A 139 10.48 -2.43 2.07
N TRP A 140 11.55 -2.50 2.87
CA TRP A 140 11.66 -3.47 3.97
C TRP A 140 11.14 -2.94 5.32
N PHE A 141 11.07 -1.61 5.49
CA PHE A 141 10.70 -0.96 6.75
C PHE A 141 9.62 0.08 6.49
N GLU A 142 8.36 -0.37 6.42
CA GLU A 142 7.17 0.39 5.98
C GLU A 142 6.63 1.41 6.98
N ASN A 143 7.51 1.93 7.81
CA ASN A 143 7.10 2.70 8.95
C ASN A 143 7.44 4.16 8.67
N LEU A 144 6.42 5.01 8.79
CA LEU A 144 6.65 6.41 9.08
C LEU A 144 6.92 6.50 10.58
N SER A 145 8.12 6.88 10.97
CA SER A 145 8.46 7.13 12.37
C SER A 145 8.86 8.57 12.60
N GLY A 146 8.30 9.15 13.65
CA GLY A 146 8.77 10.41 14.23
C GLY A 146 9.42 10.13 15.58
N GLN A 147 10.58 10.74 15.84
CA GLN A 147 11.27 10.70 17.11
C GLN A 147 11.66 12.13 17.51
N ILE A 148 11.38 12.50 18.75
CA ILE A 148 11.77 13.80 19.32
C ILE A 148 12.79 13.61 20.44
N GLU A 149 13.67 14.60 20.58
CA GLU A 149 14.54 14.79 21.73
C GLU A 149 14.50 16.29 22.08
N PRO A 150 14.37 16.70 23.36
CA PRO A 150 14.14 15.88 24.54
C PRO A 150 12.70 15.35 24.61
N ASP A 151 12.54 14.26 25.34
CA ASP A 151 11.28 13.53 25.54
C ASP A 151 10.23 14.27 26.38
N ASN A 152 10.66 15.20 27.22
CA ASN A 152 9.79 15.88 28.19
C ASN A 152 9.11 17.16 27.67
N ASN A 153 9.25 17.50 26.39
CA ASN A 153 8.65 18.72 25.86
C ASN A 153 7.24 18.50 25.29
N LYS A 154 6.23 19.05 25.97
CA LYS A 154 4.82 18.95 25.58
C LYS A 154 4.56 19.50 24.17
N SER A 155 5.12 20.66 23.81
CA SER A 155 4.88 21.28 22.50
C SER A 155 5.47 20.46 21.34
N LEU A 156 6.64 19.85 21.52
CA LEU A 156 7.20 18.91 20.52
C LEU A 156 6.35 17.64 20.39
N SER A 157 5.78 17.18 21.50
CA SER A 157 4.89 16.03 21.45
C SER A 157 3.56 16.30 20.74
N GLU A 158 3.04 17.53 20.84
CA GLU A 158 1.88 17.98 20.06
C GLU A 158 2.19 17.93 18.56
N CYS A 159 3.41 18.31 18.16
CA CYS A 159 3.87 18.16 16.78
C CYS A 159 3.91 16.69 16.32
N LEU A 160 4.34 15.77 17.18
CA LEU A 160 4.28 14.32 16.89
C LEU A 160 2.83 13.81 16.78
N VAL A 161 1.91 14.37 17.56
CA VAL A 161 0.47 14.07 17.43
C VAL A 161 -0.03 14.55 16.07
N SER A 162 0.26 15.79 15.67
CA SER A 162 -0.08 16.34 14.34
C SER A 162 0.50 15.51 13.20
N LEU A 163 1.78 15.13 13.29
CA LEU A 163 2.43 14.22 12.34
C LEU A 163 1.70 12.89 12.24
N GLY A 164 1.30 12.31 13.38
CA GLY A 164 0.57 11.05 13.39
C GLY A 164 -0.86 11.18 12.86
N ASN A 165 -1.55 12.28 13.13
CA ASN A 165 -2.89 12.54 12.59
C ASN A 165 -2.84 12.73 11.07
N TRP A 166 -1.81 13.41 10.57
CA TRP A 166 -1.51 13.46 9.13
C TRP A 166 -1.22 12.06 8.58
N ALA A 167 -0.37 11.29 9.26
CA ALA A 167 -0.04 9.93 8.85
C ALA A 167 -1.28 9.03 8.75
N ASP A 168 -2.21 9.12 9.69
CA ASP A 168 -3.45 8.36 9.70
C ASP A 168 -4.42 8.79 8.59
N ARG A 169 -4.48 10.08 8.25
CA ARG A 169 -5.29 10.60 7.11
C ARG A 169 -4.73 10.19 5.75
N THR A 170 -3.41 10.22 5.61
CA THR A 170 -2.69 9.89 4.37
C THR A 170 -2.52 8.37 4.18
N ARG A 171 -2.82 7.59 5.22
CA ARG A 171 -2.64 6.15 5.22
C ARG A 171 -3.53 5.48 4.18
N GLN A 172 -2.91 4.59 3.41
CA GLN A 172 -3.63 3.75 2.46
C GLN A 172 -4.58 2.75 3.17
N PRO A 173 -5.69 2.34 2.53
CA PRO A 173 -6.63 1.38 3.09
C PRO A 173 -5.98 0.07 3.57
N LYS A 174 -6.52 -0.51 4.65
CA LYS A 174 -5.98 -1.74 5.29
C LYS A 174 -5.86 -2.93 4.33
N TRP A 175 -6.70 -3.00 3.30
CA TRP A 175 -6.64 -4.08 2.31
C TRP A 175 -5.36 -4.02 1.46
N ILE A 176 -4.83 -2.82 1.18
CA ILE A 176 -3.56 -2.65 0.44
C ILE A 176 -2.39 -3.17 1.28
N HIS A 177 -2.44 -2.96 2.60
CA HIS A 177 -1.45 -3.53 3.50
C HIS A 177 -1.49 -5.07 3.50
N ARG A 178 -2.70 -5.67 3.55
CA ARG A 178 -2.86 -7.13 3.43
C ARG A 178 -2.40 -7.66 2.06
N TRP A 179 -2.67 -6.89 1.00
CA TRP A 179 -2.25 -7.22 -0.35
C TRP A 179 -0.72 -7.33 -0.46
N ARG A 180 0.00 -6.43 0.20
CA ARG A 180 1.46 -6.43 0.22
C ARG A 180 2.09 -7.64 0.89
N HIS A 181 1.51 -8.13 1.99
CA HIS A 181 1.97 -9.35 2.65
C HIS A 181 1.73 -10.63 1.84
N GLY A 182 1.27 -10.52 0.59
CA GLY A 182 1.11 -11.65 -0.31
C GLY A 182 -0.11 -12.51 -0.02
N TYR A 183 -0.77 -12.34 1.14
CA TYR A 183 -1.96 -13.10 1.53
C TYR A 183 -3.07 -13.01 0.48
N VAL A 184 -3.33 -11.82 -0.07
CA VAL A 184 -4.37 -11.66 -1.10
C VAL A 184 -3.97 -12.40 -2.39
N GLY A 185 -2.71 -12.31 -2.81
CA GLY A 185 -2.20 -13.04 -3.97
C GLY A 185 -2.26 -14.55 -3.78
N LEU A 186 -1.83 -15.06 -2.62
CA LEU A 186 -1.88 -16.47 -2.27
C LEU A 186 -3.32 -17.00 -2.20
N VAL A 187 -4.23 -16.28 -1.55
CA VAL A 187 -5.65 -16.67 -1.45
C VAL A 187 -6.30 -16.69 -2.84
N LEU A 188 -6.08 -15.67 -3.66
CA LEU A 188 -6.65 -15.63 -5.00
C LEU A 188 -6.00 -16.65 -5.95
N GLY A 189 -4.68 -16.87 -5.81
CA GLY A 189 -3.96 -17.89 -6.54
C GLY A 189 -4.43 -19.30 -6.18
N THR A 190 -4.68 -19.58 -4.90
CA THR A 190 -5.25 -20.87 -4.47
C THR A 190 -6.67 -21.05 -4.97
N ILE A 191 -7.54 -20.03 -4.89
CA ILE A 191 -8.90 -20.07 -5.48
C ILE A 191 -8.83 -20.31 -7.00
N PHE A 192 -7.90 -19.67 -7.70
CA PHE A 192 -7.71 -19.87 -9.13
C PHE A 192 -7.25 -21.30 -9.44
N LEU A 193 -6.29 -21.84 -8.69
CA LEU A 193 -5.81 -23.21 -8.88
C LEU A 193 -6.88 -24.25 -8.54
N THR A 194 -7.68 -24.05 -7.50
CA THR A 194 -8.77 -24.96 -7.14
C THR A 194 -9.89 -24.92 -8.17
N THR A 195 -10.25 -23.74 -8.68
CA THR A 195 -11.22 -23.62 -9.77
C THR A 195 -10.71 -24.26 -11.07
N MET A 196 -9.42 -24.09 -11.39
CA MET A 196 -8.79 -24.82 -12.50
C MET A 196 -8.82 -26.33 -12.31
N ALA A 197 -8.51 -26.82 -11.11
CA ALA A 197 -8.56 -28.24 -10.80
C ALA A 197 -10.01 -28.78 -10.91
N LEU A 198 -11.00 -28.05 -10.39
CA LEU A 198 -12.41 -28.41 -10.51
C LEU A 198 -12.88 -28.45 -11.96
N LEU A 199 -12.54 -27.44 -12.76
CA LEU A 199 -12.86 -27.44 -14.19
C LEU A 199 -12.20 -28.60 -14.91
N TRP A 200 -10.94 -28.91 -14.57
CA TRP A 200 -10.25 -30.07 -15.12
C TRP A 200 -10.90 -31.39 -14.69
N VAL A 201 -11.37 -31.52 -13.45
CA VAL A 201 -12.13 -32.68 -12.97
C VAL A 201 -13.49 -32.80 -13.66
N VAL A 202 -14.19 -31.69 -13.89
CA VAL A 202 -15.47 -31.70 -14.62
C VAL A 202 -15.26 -32.08 -16.09
N GLN A 203 -14.18 -31.62 -16.72
CA GLN A 203 -13.85 -31.99 -18.10
C GLN A 203 -13.32 -33.42 -18.24
N SER A 204 -12.46 -33.86 -17.32
CA SER A 204 -11.92 -35.24 -17.28
C SER A 204 -12.95 -36.25 -16.77
N GLY A 205 -13.94 -35.76 -16.02
CA GLY A 205 -15.25 -36.34 -15.76
C GLY A 205 -16.09 -36.47 -17.02
N THR A 206 -15.46 -36.99 -18.08
CA THR A 206 -16.12 -37.93 -18.97
C THR A 206 -16.92 -38.90 -18.10
N THR A 207 -18.24 -38.69 -18.01
CA THR A 207 -19.15 -39.77 -17.66
C THR A 207 -18.69 -40.97 -18.48
N THR A 208 -18.23 -42.02 -17.80
CA THR A 208 -17.63 -43.20 -18.44
C THR A 208 -18.52 -43.54 -19.62
N ARG A 209 -18.04 -43.47 -20.86
CA ARG A 209 -18.90 -43.33 -22.07
C ARG A 209 -20.01 -44.40 -22.18
N LEU A 210 -19.76 -45.56 -21.58
CA LEU A 210 -20.71 -46.66 -21.36
C LEU A 210 -21.93 -46.27 -20.49
N THR A 211 -21.75 -45.42 -19.49
CA THR A 211 -22.82 -44.88 -18.62
C THR A 211 -23.70 -43.86 -19.34
N ALA A 212 -23.13 -43.03 -20.23
CA ALA A 212 -23.91 -42.07 -21.03
C ALA A 212 -24.68 -42.76 -22.17
N LEU A 213 -24.03 -43.67 -22.90
CA LEU A 213 -24.69 -44.55 -23.88
C LEU A 213 -25.75 -45.43 -23.20
N GLY A 214 -25.43 -45.98 -22.03
CA GLY A 214 -26.36 -46.75 -21.20
C GLY A 214 -27.59 -45.96 -20.80
N LYS A 215 -27.42 -44.71 -20.33
CA LYS A 215 -28.54 -43.82 -19.98
C LYS A 215 -29.40 -43.43 -21.18
N LYS A 216 -28.80 -43.15 -22.35
CA LYS A 216 -29.56 -42.87 -23.58
C LYS A 216 -30.36 -44.09 -24.05
N LEU A 217 -29.73 -45.26 -24.05
CA LEU A 217 -30.37 -46.53 -24.41
C LEU A 217 -31.52 -46.85 -23.44
N GLU A 218 -31.30 -46.63 -22.14
CA GLU A 218 -32.33 -46.79 -21.10
C GLU A 218 -33.48 -45.80 -21.28
N GLY A 219 -33.20 -44.56 -21.68
CA GLY A 219 -34.21 -43.58 -22.06
C GLY A 219 -35.10 -44.06 -23.20
N ILE A 220 -34.50 -44.54 -24.30
CA ILE A 220 -35.24 -45.04 -25.47
C ILE A 220 -36.02 -46.32 -25.13
N MET A 221 -35.45 -47.21 -24.31
CA MET A 221 -36.18 -48.40 -23.83
C MET A 221 -37.38 -48.02 -22.96
N ARG A 222 -37.26 -46.99 -22.11
CA ARG A 222 -38.35 -46.51 -21.26
C ARG A 222 -39.43 -45.77 -22.05
N SER A 223 -39.08 -45.00 -23.08
CA SER A 223 -40.05 -44.29 -23.93
C SER A 223 -40.74 -45.18 -24.96
N GLY A 224 -40.26 -46.42 -25.13
CA GLY A 224 -40.67 -47.32 -26.20
C GLY A 224 -39.97 -47.00 -27.52
N VAL A 225 -39.74 -48.03 -28.33
CA VAL A 225 -39.13 -47.89 -29.65
C VAL A 225 -40.22 -47.56 -30.66
N THR A 226 -40.28 -46.29 -31.07
CA THR A 226 -41.11 -45.82 -32.18
C THR A 226 -40.38 -45.98 -33.51
N ASP A 227 -41.10 -45.98 -34.63
CA ASP A 227 -40.46 -46.08 -35.97
C ASP A 227 -39.50 -44.91 -36.25
N GLU A 228 -39.74 -43.74 -35.65
CA GLU A 228 -38.87 -42.56 -35.74
C GLU A 228 -37.52 -42.77 -35.04
N ASN A 229 -37.49 -43.47 -33.91
CA ASN A 229 -36.28 -43.69 -33.09
C ASN A 229 -35.62 -45.06 -33.35
N ARG A 230 -36.20 -45.89 -34.23
CA ARG A 230 -35.78 -47.27 -34.51
C ARG A 230 -34.33 -47.36 -35.00
N ASN A 231 -33.96 -46.50 -35.94
CA ASN A 231 -32.62 -46.47 -36.51
C ASN A 231 -31.57 -46.01 -35.49
N GLU A 232 -31.91 -45.05 -34.63
CA GLU A 232 -31.02 -44.59 -33.55
C GLU A 232 -30.82 -45.69 -32.49
N ALA A 233 -31.89 -46.38 -32.10
CA ALA A 233 -31.82 -47.50 -31.15
C ALA A 233 -30.92 -48.64 -31.65
N ILE A 234 -31.08 -49.05 -32.91
CA ILE A 234 -30.26 -50.08 -33.55
C ILE A 234 -28.79 -49.64 -33.59
N HIS A 235 -28.54 -48.39 -33.97
CA HIS A 235 -27.19 -47.84 -34.03
C HIS A 235 -26.51 -47.82 -32.64
N LEU A 236 -27.22 -47.40 -31.60
CA LEU A 236 -26.71 -47.40 -30.22
C LEU A 236 -26.44 -48.82 -29.68
N LEU A 237 -27.28 -49.80 -30.04
CA LEU A 237 -27.07 -51.21 -29.69
C LEU A 237 -25.81 -51.77 -30.35
N ILE A 238 -25.63 -51.51 -31.64
CA ILE A 238 -24.44 -51.96 -32.39
C ILE A 238 -23.18 -51.31 -31.83
N GLN A 239 -23.21 -50.00 -31.55
CA GLN A 239 -22.07 -49.29 -30.94
C GLN A 239 -21.69 -49.88 -29.58
N ARG A 240 -22.68 -50.26 -28.76
CA ARG A 240 -22.45 -50.93 -27.47
C ARG A 240 -21.89 -52.34 -27.63
N ALA A 241 -22.36 -53.10 -28.62
CA ALA A 241 -21.95 -54.49 -28.85
C ALA A 241 -20.52 -54.59 -29.39
N VAL A 242 -20.10 -53.65 -30.24
CA VAL A 242 -18.79 -53.70 -30.91
C VAL A 242 -17.69 -53.07 -30.04
N ASN A 243 -18.02 -52.38 -28.94
CA ASN A 243 -17.08 -51.52 -28.20
C ASN A 243 -16.32 -50.56 -29.16
N ALA A 244 -16.95 -50.19 -30.27
CA ALA A 244 -16.31 -49.37 -31.28
C ALA A 244 -15.94 -48.01 -30.65
N PRO A 245 -14.72 -47.48 -30.89
CA PRO A 245 -14.37 -46.14 -30.46
C PRO A 245 -15.25 -45.15 -31.24
N VAL A 246 -16.37 -44.76 -30.64
CA VAL A 246 -17.18 -43.66 -31.17
C VAL A 246 -16.31 -42.41 -31.13
N VAL A 247 -16.22 -41.73 -32.27
CA VAL A 247 -15.51 -40.46 -32.47
C VAL A 247 -15.64 -39.64 -31.20
N GLU A 248 -14.48 -39.30 -30.62
CA GLU A 248 -14.40 -38.59 -29.37
C GLU A 248 -15.41 -37.43 -29.38
N TYR A 249 -16.06 -37.17 -28.25
CA TYR A 249 -16.69 -35.89 -28.04
C TYR A 249 -15.55 -34.87 -28.04
N VAL A 250 -15.12 -34.45 -29.23
CA VAL A 250 -14.25 -33.31 -29.44
C VAL A 250 -15.12 -32.19 -28.94
N ALA A 251 -14.90 -31.78 -27.68
CA ALA A 251 -15.54 -30.62 -27.11
C ALA A 251 -15.52 -29.56 -28.20
N GLU A 252 -16.70 -29.07 -28.61
CA GLU A 252 -16.80 -28.16 -29.74
C GLU A 252 -15.68 -27.13 -29.61
N PRO A 253 -14.86 -26.89 -30.64
CA PRO A 253 -13.64 -26.10 -30.52
C PRO A 253 -13.91 -24.79 -29.77
N HIS A 254 -15.08 -24.19 -29.98
CA HIS A 254 -15.56 -23.00 -29.29
C HIS A 254 -15.60 -23.10 -27.75
N THR A 255 -15.94 -24.26 -27.17
CA THR A 255 -15.98 -24.48 -25.71
C THR A 255 -14.58 -24.51 -25.12
N VAL A 256 -13.64 -25.17 -25.80
CA VAL A 256 -12.23 -25.24 -25.38
C VAL A 256 -11.57 -23.85 -25.49
N TYR A 257 -11.82 -23.11 -26.59
CA TYR A 257 -11.32 -21.74 -26.74
C TYR A 257 -11.90 -20.78 -25.70
N ARG A 258 -13.20 -20.87 -25.39
CA ARG A 258 -13.85 -20.04 -24.35
C ARG A 258 -13.25 -20.32 -22.97
N MET A 259 -13.06 -21.60 -22.62
CA MET A 259 -12.41 -21.95 -21.34
C MET A 259 -10.96 -21.48 -21.29
N GLY A 260 -10.16 -21.74 -22.34
CA GLY A 260 -8.77 -21.29 -22.42
C GLY A 260 -8.64 -19.77 -22.27
N LEU A 261 -9.58 -19.01 -22.83
CA LEU A 261 -9.65 -17.56 -22.68
C LEU A 261 -9.98 -17.14 -21.23
N VAL A 262 -10.92 -17.81 -20.57
CA VAL A 262 -11.22 -17.56 -19.14
C VAL A 262 -10.01 -17.87 -18.26
N VAL A 263 -9.31 -18.98 -18.51
CA VAL A 263 -8.07 -19.35 -17.80
C VAL A 263 -6.99 -18.28 -18.01
N ALA A 264 -6.77 -17.86 -19.25
CA ALA A 264 -5.77 -16.85 -19.59
C ALA A 264 -6.06 -15.51 -18.91
N ILE A 265 -7.32 -15.05 -18.94
CA ILE A 265 -7.73 -13.81 -18.26
C ILE A 265 -7.55 -13.96 -16.74
N GLY A 266 -7.98 -15.09 -16.16
CA GLY A 266 -7.83 -15.37 -14.73
C GLY A 266 -6.35 -15.37 -14.30
N ALA A 267 -5.48 -16.03 -15.07
CA ALA A 267 -4.05 -16.07 -14.81
C ALA A 267 -3.40 -14.67 -14.90
N ILE A 268 -3.80 -13.85 -15.88
CA ILE A 268 -3.34 -12.47 -16.01
C ILE A 268 -3.79 -11.65 -14.79
N VAL A 269 -5.05 -11.75 -14.38
CA VAL A 269 -5.58 -11.04 -13.21
C VAL A 269 -4.83 -11.44 -11.93
N VAL A 270 -4.65 -12.75 -11.72
CA VAL A 270 -3.89 -13.29 -10.59
C VAL A 270 -2.45 -12.80 -10.61
N TRP A 271 -1.76 -12.86 -11.75
CA TRP A 271 -0.39 -12.35 -11.91
C TRP A 271 -0.29 -10.85 -11.61
N PHE A 272 -1.26 -10.06 -12.08
CA PHE A 272 -1.34 -8.64 -11.74
C PHE A 272 -1.53 -8.44 -10.23
N LEU A 273 -2.35 -9.26 -9.58
CA LEU A 273 -2.56 -9.24 -8.13
C LEU A 273 -1.37 -9.79 -7.34
N PHE A 274 -0.43 -10.52 -7.92
CA PHE A 274 0.77 -10.95 -7.20
C PHE A 274 1.83 -9.85 -7.00
N ARG A 275 1.70 -8.71 -7.69
CA ARG A 275 2.66 -7.59 -7.58
C ARG A 275 2.09 -6.45 -6.74
N PRO A 276 2.25 -6.45 -5.40
CA PRO A 276 1.69 -5.39 -4.57
C PRO A 276 2.34 -4.03 -4.84
N PRO A 277 1.62 -2.93 -4.60
CA PRO A 277 2.19 -1.59 -4.65
C PRO A 277 3.29 -1.45 -3.60
N ARG A 278 4.40 -0.78 -3.97
CA ARG A 278 5.50 -0.44 -3.07
C ARG A 278 5.33 0.99 -2.57
N ASN A 279 6.10 1.36 -1.54
CA ASN A 279 6.20 2.76 -1.15
C ASN A 279 6.66 3.58 -2.37
N ALA A 280 5.96 4.66 -2.66
CA ALA A 280 6.26 5.51 -3.80
C ALA A 280 6.06 6.97 -3.41
N ILE A 281 7.06 7.79 -3.72
CA ILE A 281 7.03 9.23 -3.54
C ILE A 281 6.91 9.87 -4.93
N ALA A 282 5.94 10.75 -5.13
CA ALA A 282 5.67 11.41 -6.41
C ALA A 282 6.65 12.56 -6.70
N LEU A 283 7.95 12.26 -6.64
CA LEU A 283 9.04 13.17 -6.92
C LEU A 283 9.88 12.59 -8.08
N GLY A 284 10.31 13.44 -9.03
CA GLY A 284 11.11 13.00 -10.18
C GLY A 284 10.44 11.93 -11.04
N GLN A 285 11.20 10.89 -11.36
CA GLN A 285 10.70 9.69 -12.06
C GLN A 285 9.72 8.88 -11.20
N GLY A 286 9.81 9.00 -9.87
CA GLY A 286 8.88 8.41 -8.90
C GLY A 286 7.41 8.77 -9.16
N ARG A 287 7.12 9.93 -9.80
CA ARG A 287 5.77 10.30 -10.26
C ARG A 287 5.16 9.25 -11.19
N LYS A 288 5.94 8.67 -12.10
CA LYS A 288 5.45 7.64 -13.04
C LYS A 288 5.12 6.35 -12.31
N ILE A 289 5.90 5.99 -11.30
CA ILE A 289 5.66 4.80 -10.46
C ILE A 289 4.42 5.00 -9.61
N TYR A 290 4.31 6.14 -8.92
CA TYR A 290 3.13 6.52 -8.14
C TYR A 290 1.84 6.43 -8.98
N ARG A 291 1.81 7.04 -10.17
CA ARG A 291 0.64 6.97 -11.07
C ARG A 291 0.32 5.54 -11.51
N ARG A 292 1.35 4.73 -11.81
CA ARG A 292 1.15 3.31 -12.16
C ARG A 292 0.52 2.54 -11.00
N HIS A 293 0.99 2.75 -9.77
CA HIS A 293 0.43 2.10 -8.59
C HIS A 293 -1.00 2.54 -8.29
N ILE A 294 -1.31 3.84 -8.37
CA ILE A 294 -2.68 4.32 -8.16
C ILE A 294 -3.64 3.82 -9.22
N ARG A 295 -3.25 3.86 -10.50
CA ARG A 295 -4.07 3.28 -11.58
C ARG A 295 -4.33 1.81 -11.35
N LYS A 296 -3.32 1.07 -10.91
CA LYS A 296 -3.45 -0.35 -10.59
C LYS A 296 -4.41 -0.58 -9.41
N ILE A 297 -4.29 0.20 -8.34
CA ILE A 297 -5.19 0.13 -7.18
C ILE A 297 -6.63 0.43 -7.60
N SER A 298 -6.84 1.49 -8.39
CA SER A 298 -8.17 1.85 -8.91
C SER A 298 -8.75 0.79 -9.84
N LEU A 299 -7.92 0.16 -10.69
CA LEU A 299 -8.35 -0.94 -11.55
C LEU A 299 -8.78 -2.16 -10.73
N VAL A 300 -8.03 -2.53 -9.69
CA VAL A 300 -8.38 -3.65 -8.81
C VAL A 300 -9.67 -3.34 -8.05
N ASP A 301 -9.83 -2.12 -7.55
CA ASP A 301 -11.04 -1.68 -6.87
C ASP A 301 -12.27 -1.76 -7.79
N ARG A 302 -12.17 -1.21 -9.01
CA ARG A 302 -13.23 -1.30 -10.02
C ARG A 302 -13.50 -2.73 -10.49
N PHE A 303 -12.46 -3.54 -10.62
CA PHE A 303 -12.61 -4.94 -11.02
C PHE A 303 -13.29 -5.75 -9.92
N PHE A 304 -12.95 -5.54 -8.66
CA PHE A 304 -13.60 -6.20 -7.54
C PHE A 304 -15.08 -5.81 -7.47
N VAL A 305 -15.40 -4.52 -7.55
CA VAL A 305 -16.78 -4.04 -7.61
C VAL A 305 -17.49 -4.60 -8.84
N GLY A 306 -16.87 -4.55 -10.02
CA GLY A 306 -17.43 -5.02 -11.27
C GLY A 306 -17.71 -6.52 -11.27
N VAL A 307 -16.78 -7.35 -10.83
CA VAL A 307 -16.96 -8.81 -10.77
C VAL A 307 -17.99 -9.20 -9.71
N VAL A 308 -17.98 -8.56 -8.54
CA VAL A 308 -18.96 -8.86 -7.49
C VAL A 308 -20.36 -8.41 -7.94
N VAL A 309 -20.50 -7.20 -8.48
CA VAL A 309 -21.79 -6.64 -8.87
C VAL A 309 -22.32 -7.26 -10.17
N LEU A 310 -21.48 -7.48 -11.19
CA LEU A 310 -21.92 -8.01 -12.50
C LEU A 310 -21.83 -9.54 -12.59
N GLY A 311 -21.05 -10.20 -11.73
CA GLY A 311 -20.92 -11.66 -11.74
C GLY A 311 -21.89 -12.34 -10.77
N LEU A 312 -21.88 -11.93 -9.51
CA LEU A 312 -22.69 -12.60 -8.48
C LEU A 312 -24.15 -12.15 -8.47
N VAL A 313 -24.41 -10.85 -8.70
CA VAL A 313 -25.80 -10.36 -8.68
C VAL A 313 -26.61 -10.96 -9.83
N PRO A 314 -26.15 -10.97 -11.09
CA PRO A 314 -26.93 -11.59 -12.15
C PRO A 314 -27.05 -13.09 -11.97
N THR A 315 -26.04 -13.82 -11.49
CA THR A 315 -26.20 -15.28 -11.30
C THR A 315 -27.20 -15.62 -10.20
N LEU A 316 -27.21 -14.87 -9.09
CA LEU A 316 -28.18 -15.08 -7.99
C LEU A 316 -29.57 -14.55 -8.34
N VAL A 317 -29.66 -13.40 -9.00
CA VAL A 317 -30.93 -12.76 -9.39
C VAL A 317 -31.54 -13.46 -10.60
N TRP A 318 -30.74 -13.94 -11.55
CA TRP A 318 -31.23 -14.65 -12.74
C TRP A 318 -31.88 -15.97 -12.36
N ASP A 319 -31.30 -16.73 -11.42
CA ASP A 319 -31.94 -17.93 -10.88
C ASP A 319 -33.30 -17.61 -10.23
N TRP A 320 -33.40 -16.48 -9.53
CA TRP A 320 -34.66 -16.03 -8.93
C TRP A 320 -35.68 -15.57 -9.98
N VAL A 321 -35.24 -14.81 -10.99
CA VAL A 321 -36.06 -14.37 -12.13
C VAL A 321 -36.56 -15.57 -12.94
N LEU A 322 -35.71 -16.56 -13.20
CA LEU A 322 -36.11 -17.80 -13.87
C LEU A 322 -37.18 -18.55 -13.06
N ARG A 323 -37.02 -18.64 -11.74
CA ARG A 323 -38.04 -19.27 -10.87
C ARG A 323 -39.37 -18.53 -10.86
N LEU A 324 -39.35 -17.19 -10.88
CA LEU A 324 -40.59 -16.39 -10.99
C LEU A 324 -41.28 -16.58 -12.34
N LEU A 325 -40.53 -16.58 -13.44
CA LEU A 325 -41.08 -16.81 -14.78
C LEU A 325 -41.67 -18.22 -14.92
N GLN A 326 -41.06 -19.23 -14.28
CA GLN A 326 -41.58 -20.60 -14.28
C GLN A 326 -42.80 -20.76 -13.36
N GLY A 327 -42.89 -20.03 -12.24
CA GLY A 327 -44.01 -20.09 -11.31
C GLY A 327 -45.26 -19.31 -11.76
N ALA A 328 -45.12 -18.33 -12.66
CA ALA A 328 -46.24 -17.53 -13.16
C ALA A 328 -47.01 -18.18 -14.34
N GLY A 329 -46.56 -19.33 -14.83
CA GLY A 329 -47.20 -20.09 -15.90
C GLY A 329 -48.05 -21.28 -15.45
N GLY A 330 -48.37 -21.37 -14.16
CA GLY A 330 -49.19 -22.42 -13.56
C GLY A 330 -50.64 -21.98 -13.31
#